data_AF-A0AAC8XNW8-F1
#
_entry.id   AF-A0AAC8XNW8-F1
#
_cell.length_a   1.000
_cell.length_b   1.000
_cell.length_c   1.000
_cell.angle_alpha   90.00
_cell.angle_beta   90.00
_cell.angle_gamma   90.00
#
_symmetry.space_group_name_H-M   'P 1'
#
loop_
_entity.id
_entity.type
_entity.pdbx_description
1 polymer ?
#
loop_
_entity_poly.entity_id
_entity_poly.type
_entity_poly.pdbx_seq_one_letter_code
_entity_poly.pdbx_strand_id
1 'polypeptide(L)'
;MPNLVLLDKKETIKSIQDDAESTYSKFEPLLQRMPQVASGAVEIRQAQKWLDAASKTLKQSQVLRLIKESSGLTAHDIRALWAFDKGEYYPTYEAKEVYLLKNLEAIRAPSASVHEEGYLKAVLRQVTKSKYGFNDATNIKSSEQAREFAGKLPWALNIDSYLGESNGSQFAYDIKTDYVNKLSTKDILNQSDIIRHHFIQLAASNNLHDLSSSYQFNISVSPHTAKTISSMAGLDAEGFSLAIQIAKKAESSSDDVVIKKDSIQTKPEIFQQIIKTGDTHWNNMLNGIKPSFQKTQDVDLTTKQKSDYEEVAKKYAIARMMEAKAKEAFAEARELLPQTVQGVPAGFTSPYPAVLVGSRKEFDLDSAVLALSNSDIPEHFYKSVKYDIPALIKEAQIRGVDTGKYCALGAPDKSKVVDSLEMIGIDKSTFESSSHHVHLSGQTRGQVHEHLNELRDVVEMQYTTIEQELLGNGSLDMNSHNLNLNGDSEQSHDFAPQVG
;
A
#
# COMPACT_ATOMS: atom_id res chain seq x y z
N MET A 1 1.70 16.66 -3.65
CA MET A 1 2.33 16.70 -4.99
C MET A 1 3.65 15.95 -4.94
N PRO A 2 4.08 15.25 -6.00
CA PRO A 2 5.40 14.67 -6.04
C PRO A 2 6.44 15.80 -5.97
N ASN A 3 7.48 15.63 -5.14
CA ASN A 3 8.59 16.59 -5.08
C ASN A 3 9.34 16.52 -6.42
N LEU A 4 9.03 17.42 -7.34
CA LEU A 4 9.73 17.53 -8.63
C LEU A 4 10.75 18.66 -8.57
N VAL A 5 11.96 18.40 -9.04
CA VAL A 5 12.97 19.44 -9.30
C VAL A 5 12.93 19.75 -10.79
N LEU A 6 12.46 20.94 -11.14
CA LEU A 6 12.38 21.45 -12.51
C LEU A 6 13.74 22.02 -12.94
N LEU A 7 14.18 21.69 -14.15
CA LEU A 7 15.53 22.04 -14.63
C LEU A 7 15.63 23.43 -15.31
N ASP A 8 14.49 24.09 -15.59
CA ASP A 8 14.45 25.40 -16.26
C ASP A 8 14.70 26.59 -15.32
N LYS A 9 14.77 26.37 -14.01
CA LYS A 9 15.15 27.42 -13.06
C LYS A 9 16.67 27.55 -13.03
N LYS A 10 17.20 28.77 -13.20
CA LYS A 10 18.63 29.14 -13.10
C LYS A 10 19.26 28.87 -11.71
N GLU A 11 18.65 28.03 -10.88
CA GLU A 11 19.16 27.68 -9.56
C GLU A 11 20.23 26.61 -9.70
N THR A 12 21.43 26.91 -9.20
CA THR A 12 22.51 25.94 -9.09
C THR A 12 22.11 24.90 -8.04
N ILE A 13 21.77 23.69 -8.47
CA ILE A 13 21.50 22.57 -7.56
C ILE A 13 22.79 22.28 -6.79
N LYS A 14 22.79 22.52 -5.47
CA LYS A 14 23.91 22.17 -4.60
C LYS A 14 23.98 20.66 -4.45
N SER A 15 25.19 20.10 -4.54
CA SER A 15 25.38 18.66 -4.33
C SER A 15 25.07 18.30 -2.89
N ILE A 16 24.27 17.26 -2.71
CA ILE A 16 23.98 16.62 -1.42
C ILE A 16 24.70 15.24 -1.36
N GLN A 17 25.41 14.85 -2.43
CA GLN A 17 26.17 13.61 -2.52
C GLN A 17 27.66 13.90 -2.76
N ASP A 18 28.53 13.19 -2.03
CA ASP A 18 29.98 13.33 -2.14
C ASP A 18 30.55 12.65 -3.41
N ASP A 19 29.80 11.74 -4.03
CA ASP A 19 30.20 10.93 -5.20
C ASP A 19 29.53 11.36 -6.52
N ALA A 20 28.95 12.57 -6.56
CA ALA A 20 28.16 13.07 -7.69
C ALA A 20 28.89 13.01 -9.04
N GLU A 21 30.17 13.40 -9.08
CA GLU A 21 30.98 13.40 -10.31
C GLU A 21 31.28 11.98 -10.83
N SER A 22 31.51 11.04 -9.91
CA SER A 22 31.71 9.63 -10.24
C SER A 22 30.42 9.02 -10.80
N THR A 23 29.29 9.31 -10.16
CA THR A 23 27.96 8.87 -10.60
C THR A 23 27.60 9.43 -11.98
N TYR A 24 27.86 10.72 -12.23
CA TYR A 24 27.66 11.35 -13.54
C TYR A 24 28.47 10.64 -14.62
N SER A 25 29.79 10.53 -14.42
CA SER A 25 30.72 9.97 -15.41
C SER A 25 30.39 8.52 -15.76
N LYS A 26 29.90 7.76 -14.78
CA LYS A 26 29.49 6.36 -14.96
C LYS A 26 28.27 6.20 -15.88
N PHE A 27 27.31 7.12 -15.80
CA PHE A 27 26.03 7.00 -16.48
C PHE A 27 25.88 7.89 -17.72
N GLU A 28 26.73 8.90 -17.91
CA GLU A 28 26.74 9.75 -19.11
C GLU A 28 26.73 8.96 -20.43
N PRO A 29 27.51 7.86 -20.60
CA PRO A 29 27.48 7.06 -21.83
C PRO A 29 26.13 6.44 -22.15
N LEU A 30 25.21 6.34 -21.18
CA LEU A 30 23.88 5.78 -21.38
C LEU A 30 22.88 6.78 -21.96
N LEU A 31 23.15 8.09 -21.87
CA LEU A 31 22.21 9.14 -22.27
C LEU A 31 21.84 9.06 -23.76
N GLN A 32 22.83 8.83 -24.63
CA GLN A 32 22.60 8.69 -26.07
C GLN A 32 21.71 7.49 -26.44
N ARG A 33 21.62 6.49 -25.55
CA ARG A 33 20.80 5.29 -25.76
C ARG A 33 19.38 5.45 -25.22
N MET A 34 19.06 6.58 -24.57
CA MET A 34 17.71 6.84 -24.09
C MET A 34 16.80 7.12 -25.29
N PRO A 35 15.62 6.47 -25.42
CA PRO A 35 14.78 6.56 -26.61
C PRO A 35 14.46 7.98 -27.07
N GLN A 36 14.13 8.87 -26.14
CA GLN A 36 13.82 10.28 -26.40
C GLN A 36 15.03 11.10 -26.87
N VAL A 37 16.25 10.71 -26.47
CA VAL A 37 17.50 11.33 -26.95
C VAL A 37 17.87 10.76 -28.31
N ALA A 38 17.76 9.44 -28.47
CA ALA A 38 18.02 8.75 -29.72
C ALA A 38 17.05 9.14 -30.84
N SER A 39 15.79 9.46 -30.51
CA SER A 39 14.80 9.96 -31.48
C SER A 39 14.99 11.44 -31.84
N GLY A 40 15.80 12.18 -31.08
CA GLY A 40 15.98 13.62 -31.22
C GLY A 40 14.91 14.48 -30.56
N ALA A 41 13.96 13.90 -29.82
CA ALA A 41 12.96 14.67 -29.07
C ALA A 41 13.57 15.46 -27.90
N VAL A 42 14.65 14.95 -27.32
CA VAL A 42 15.41 15.61 -26.25
C VAL A 42 16.85 15.81 -26.68
N GLU A 43 17.33 17.04 -26.62
CA GLU A 43 18.73 17.35 -26.93
C GLU A 43 19.68 16.70 -25.90
N ILE A 44 20.84 16.21 -26.37
CA ILE A 44 21.85 15.62 -25.51
C ILE A 44 22.29 16.56 -24.38
N ARG A 45 22.34 17.88 -24.64
CA ARG A 45 22.69 18.90 -23.64
C ARG A 45 21.68 18.96 -22.50
N GLN A 46 20.39 18.80 -22.80
CA GLN A 46 19.34 18.72 -21.79
C GLN A 46 19.45 17.44 -20.98
N ALA A 47 19.69 16.30 -21.64
CA ALA A 47 19.90 15.02 -20.96
C ALA A 47 21.12 15.05 -20.03
N GLN A 48 22.20 15.74 -20.41
CA GLN A 48 23.38 15.94 -19.56
C GLN A 48 23.06 16.81 -18.33
N LYS A 49 22.33 17.93 -18.50
CA LYS A 49 21.87 18.75 -17.37
C LYS A 49 20.98 17.96 -16.40
N TRP A 50 20.10 17.13 -16.96
CA TRP A 50 19.23 16.25 -16.19
C TRP A 50 20.03 15.21 -15.39
N LEU A 51 21.05 14.59 -15.99
CA LEU A 51 21.93 13.65 -15.29
C LEU A 51 22.78 14.32 -14.20
N ASP A 52 23.28 15.53 -14.46
CA ASP A 52 24.02 16.32 -13.47
C ASP A 52 23.14 16.63 -12.24
N ALA A 53 21.91 17.09 -12.47
CA ALA A 53 20.93 17.30 -11.41
C ALA A 53 20.63 16.01 -10.62
N ALA A 54 20.41 14.89 -11.32
CA ALA A 54 20.16 13.59 -10.68
C ALA A 54 21.36 13.12 -9.84
N SER A 55 22.58 13.24 -10.37
CA SER A 55 23.81 12.77 -9.71
C SER A 55 24.13 13.58 -8.45
N LYS A 56 23.73 14.85 -8.39
CA LYS A 56 23.87 15.72 -7.21
C LYS A 56 22.84 15.47 -6.12
N THR A 57 21.70 14.86 -6.45
CA THR A 57 20.54 14.76 -5.56
C THR A 57 20.19 13.33 -5.14
N LEU A 58 20.62 12.32 -5.91
CA LEU A 58 20.23 10.92 -5.72
C LEU A 58 21.47 10.02 -5.58
N LYS A 59 21.31 8.90 -4.87
CA LYS A 59 22.33 7.85 -4.80
C LYS A 59 22.52 7.19 -6.16
N GLN A 60 23.71 6.64 -6.44
CA GLN A 60 24.02 5.96 -7.70
C GLN A 60 22.97 4.91 -8.14
N SER A 61 22.44 4.10 -7.21
CA SER A 61 21.39 3.11 -7.51
C SER A 61 20.06 3.75 -7.92
N GLN A 62 19.73 4.90 -7.34
CA GLN A 62 18.53 5.67 -7.67
C GLN A 62 18.68 6.38 -9.02
N VAL A 63 19.89 6.87 -9.36
CA VAL A 63 20.17 7.42 -10.69
C VAL A 63 20.00 6.36 -11.78
N LEU A 64 20.54 5.15 -11.57
CA LEU A 64 20.34 4.04 -12.49
C LEU A 64 18.85 3.71 -12.68
N ARG A 65 18.10 3.66 -11.58
CA ARG A 65 16.65 3.42 -11.61
C ARG A 65 15.91 4.53 -12.37
N LEU A 66 16.25 5.79 -12.11
CA LEU A 66 15.66 6.95 -12.79
C LEU A 66 15.92 6.93 -14.31
N ILE A 67 17.13 6.57 -14.75
CA ILE A 67 17.45 6.36 -16.17
C ILE A 67 16.57 5.26 -16.78
N LYS A 68 16.35 4.17 -16.03
CA LYS A 68 15.49 3.07 -16.47
C LYS A 68 14.05 3.52 -16.64
N GLU A 69 13.48 4.12 -15.60
CA GLU A 69 12.11 4.63 -15.56
C GLU A 69 11.86 5.69 -16.65
N SER A 70 12.85 6.51 -16.99
CA SER A 70 12.69 7.59 -17.98
C SER A 70 12.68 7.12 -19.42
N SER A 71 13.06 5.86 -19.71
CA SER A 71 13.06 5.34 -21.10
C SER A 71 11.82 4.53 -21.47
N GLY A 72 10.75 4.68 -20.72
CA GLY A 72 9.46 4.07 -21.00
C GLY A 72 8.42 4.48 -19.97
N LEU A 73 7.30 3.80 -19.97
CA LEU A 73 6.16 4.03 -19.11
C LEU A 73 6.04 2.91 -18.08
N THR A 74 5.86 3.28 -16.82
CA THR A 74 5.56 2.38 -15.71
C THR A 74 4.05 2.24 -15.50
N ALA A 75 3.63 1.36 -14.58
CA ALA A 75 2.22 1.23 -14.21
C ALA A 75 1.65 2.55 -13.67
N HIS A 76 2.47 3.34 -12.96
CA HIS A 76 2.05 4.63 -12.42
C HIS A 76 1.84 5.67 -13.53
N ASP A 77 2.72 5.68 -14.54
CA ASP A 77 2.60 6.56 -15.71
C ASP A 77 1.35 6.25 -16.52
N ILE A 78 1.11 4.97 -16.82
CA ILE A 78 -0.06 4.56 -17.61
C ILE A 78 -1.36 4.90 -16.90
N ARG A 79 -1.42 4.81 -15.57
CA ARG A 79 -2.61 5.22 -14.81
C ARG A 79 -2.90 6.72 -14.94
N ALA A 80 -1.86 7.55 -14.86
CA ALA A 80 -1.99 9.00 -15.01
C ALA A 80 -2.41 9.39 -16.44
N LEU A 81 -1.79 8.78 -17.45
CA LEU A 81 -2.11 9.01 -18.86
C LEU A 81 -3.52 8.51 -19.22
N TRP A 82 -3.90 7.32 -18.76
CA TRP A 82 -5.24 6.78 -18.98
C TRP A 82 -6.30 7.65 -18.31
N ALA A 83 -6.06 8.13 -17.08
CA ALA A 83 -6.97 9.04 -16.40
C ALA A 83 -7.15 10.34 -17.20
N PHE A 84 -6.05 10.91 -17.71
CA PHE A 84 -6.09 12.08 -18.58
C PHE A 84 -6.92 11.86 -19.85
N ASP A 85 -6.72 10.75 -20.56
CA ASP A 85 -7.49 10.39 -21.77
C ASP A 85 -8.99 10.19 -21.49
N LYS A 86 -9.36 9.90 -20.24
CA LYS A 86 -10.75 9.76 -19.79
C LYS A 86 -11.35 11.02 -19.17
N GLY A 87 -10.57 12.08 -19.01
CA GLY A 87 -10.98 13.27 -18.27
C GLY A 87 -11.21 13.00 -16.78
N GLU A 88 -10.58 11.97 -16.22
CA GLU A 88 -10.62 11.66 -14.79
C GLU A 88 -9.56 12.46 -14.02
N TYR A 89 -9.94 12.98 -12.86
CA TYR A 89 -9.02 13.69 -11.97
C TYR A 89 -8.12 12.70 -11.21
N TYR A 90 -6.79 12.86 -11.33
CA TYR A 90 -5.80 12.04 -10.61
C TYR A 90 -4.84 12.95 -9.80
N PRO A 91 -5.24 13.39 -8.59
CA PRO A 91 -4.64 14.53 -7.87
C PRO A 91 -3.17 14.41 -7.49
N THR A 92 -2.64 13.19 -7.44
CA THR A 92 -1.32 12.92 -6.88
C THR A 92 -0.22 12.82 -7.93
N TYR A 93 -0.56 12.64 -9.21
CA TYR A 93 0.40 12.48 -10.30
C TYR A 93 -0.28 12.61 -11.65
N GLU A 94 -0.27 13.77 -12.30
CA GLU A 94 -1.01 13.97 -13.55
C GLU A 94 -0.18 13.59 -14.78
N ALA A 95 -0.84 13.54 -15.93
CA ALA A 95 -0.17 13.30 -17.21
C ALA A 95 0.92 14.35 -17.48
N LYS A 96 0.80 15.58 -16.98
CA LYS A 96 1.83 16.61 -17.11
C LYS A 96 3.15 16.19 -16.48
N GLU A 97 3.13 15.66 -15.26
CA GLU A 97 4.32 15.17 -14.57
C GLU A 97 4.95 13.99 -15.31
N VAL A 98 4.14 13.11 -15.91
CA VAL A 98 4.66 12.03 -16.76
C VAL A 98 5.48 12.63 -17.90
N TYR A 99 4.95 13.60 -18.63
CA TYR A 99 5.66 14.24 -19.74
C TYR A 99 6.94 14.95 -19.29
N LEU A 100 6.91 15.70 -18.19
CA LEU A 100 8.10 16.35 -17.63
C LEU A 100 9.21 15.34 -17.32
N LEU A 101 8.85 14.20 -16.72
CA LEU A 101 9.81 13.14 -16.38
C LEU A 101 10.34 12.43 -17.63
N LYS A 102 9.49 12.07 -18.59
CA LYS A 102 9.93 11.35 -19.80
C LYS A 102 10.71 12.23 -20.78
N ASN A 103 10.41 13.53 -20.83
CA ASN A 103 11.17 14.49 -21.62
C ASN A 103 12.44 14.99 -20.93
N LEU A 104 12.80 14.45 -19.76
CA LEU A 104 14.00 14.84 -19.00
C LEU A 104 14.00 16.34 -18.62
N GLU A 105 12.82 16.91 -18.39
CA GLU A 105 12.62 18.30 -17.94
C GLU A 105 12.59 18.40 -16.39
N ALA A 106 12.41 17.25 -15.71
CA ALA A 106 12.38 17.16 -14.25
C ALA A 106 13.00 15.86 -13.72
N ILE A 107 13.39 15.89 -12.44
CA ILE A 107 13.70 14.70 -11.64
C ILE A 107 12.75 14.59 -10.44
N ARG A 108 12.42 13.36 -10.04
CA ARG A 108 11.64 13.10 -8.84
C ARG A 108 12.57 13.06 -7.63
N ALA A 109 12.42 14.02 -6.71
CA ALA A 109 13.16 14.04 -5.45
C ALA A 109 12.51 13.09 -4.43
N PRO A 110 13.31 12.35 -3.65
CA PRO A 110 12.80 11.53 -2.55
C PRO A 110 12.12 12.42 -1.52
N SER A 111 11.00 11.96 -0.96
CA SER A 111 10.34 12.60 0.19
C SER A 111 10.49 11.71 1.41
N ALA A 112 10.61 12.30 2.61
CA ALA A 112 10.73 11.57 3.86
C ALA A 112 9.52 10.65 4.11
N SER A 113 8.32 11.08 3.74
CA SER A 113 7.09 10.28 3.85
C SER A 113 7.10 9.03 2.97
N VAL A 114 7.75 9.08 1.79
CA VAL A 114 7.89 7.92 0.90
C VAL A 114 8.82 6.86 1.51
N HIS A 115 9.79 7.26 2.34
CA HIS A 115 10.67 6.31 3.02
C HIS A 115 9.94 5.51 4.11
N GLU A 116 9.16 6.17 4.96
CA GLU A 116 8.38 5.50 6.02
C GLU A 116 7.31 4.56 5.46
N GLU A 117 6.61 4.97 4.40
CA GLU A 117 5.63 4.13 3.70
C GLU A 117 6.31 2.93 3.01
N GLY A 118 7.53 3.13 2.50
CA GLY A 118 8.33 2.07 1.90
C GLY A 118 8.67 0.95 2.89
N TYR A 119 9.09 1.30 4.11
CA TYR A 119 9.34 0.32 5.17
C TYR A 119 8.08 -0.45 5.57
N LEU A 120 6.95 0.26 5.75
CA LEU A 120 5.67 -0.37 6.07
C LEU A 120 5.28 -1.41 5.01
N LYS A 121 5.28 -1.01 3.74
CA LYS A 121 4.95 -1.89 2.62
C LYS A 121 5.89 -3.08 2.55
N ALA A 122 7.19 -2.88 2.77
CA ALA A 122 8.16 -3.96 2.76
C ALA A 122 7.91 -5.00 3.87
N VAL A 123 7.56 -4.56 5.09
CA VAL A 123 7.22 -5.46 6.20
C VAL A 123 5.91 -6.20 5.91
N LEU A 124 4.85 -5.46 5.56
CA LEU A 124 3.54 -6.05 5.29
C LEU A 124 3.54 -7.04 4.12
N ARG A 125 4.45 -6.85 3.15
CA ARG A 125 4.73 -7.81 2.09
C ARG A 125 5.24 -9.14 2.61
N GLN A 126 6.12 -9.14 3.61
CA GLN A 126 6.61 -10.37 4.22
C GLN A 126 5.52 -11.10 5.01
N VAL A 127 4.65 -10.35 5.70
CA VAL A 127 3.47 -10.92 6.39
C VAL A 127 2.51 -11.53 5.38
N THR A 128 2.20 -10.83 4.30
CA THR A 128 1.32 -11.29 3.22
C THR A 128 1.83 -12.58 2.57
N LYS A 129 3.14 -12.64 2.27
CA LYS A 129 3.81 -13.85 1.75
C LYS A 129 3.67 -15.04 2.69
N SER A 130 3.89 -14.81 3.98
CA SER A 130 3.74 -15.84 5.01
C SER A 130 2.29 -16.34 5.11
N LYS A 131 1.31 -15.43 5.11
CA LYS A 131 -0.12 -15.73 5.22
C LYS A 131 -0.65 -16.56 4.04
N TYR A 132 -0.26 -16.20 2.82
CA TYR A 132 -0.80 -16.82 1.60
C TYR A 132 0.14 -17.84 0.95
N GLY A 133 1.27 -18.18 1.57
CA GLY A 133 2.15 -19.26 1.13
C GLY A 133 2.77 -19.04 -0.25
N PHE A 134 3.38 -17.87 -0.47
CA PHE A 134 4.09 -17.58 -1.73
C PHE A 134 5.41 -16.86 -1.48
N ASN A 135 6.32 -17.00 -2.44
CA ASN A 135 7.61 -16.33 -2.45
C ASN A 135 7.68 -15.31 -3.58
N ASP A 136 8.71 -14.49 -3.57
CA ASP A 136 9.01 -13.61 -4.70
C ASP A 136 9.57 -14.44 -5.85
N ALA A 137 9.08 -14.21 -7.07
CA ALA A 137 9.59 -14.86 -8.25
C ALA A 137 10.98 -14.32 -8.57
N THR A 138 12.03 -15.06 -8.18
CA THR A 138 13.44 -14.66 -8.39
C THR A 138 13.94 -14.97 -9.80
N ASN A 139 13.27 -15.88 -10.51
CA ASN A 139 13.65 -16.35 -11.85
C ASN A 139 13.15 -15.44 -12.97
N ILE A 140 12.15 -14.60 -12.68
CA ILE A 140 11.76 -13.50 -13.55
C ILE A 140 12.80 -12.41 -13.27
N LYS A 141 13.75 -12.24 -14.20
CA LYS A 141 14.71 -11.14 -14.12
C LYS A 141 13.91 -9.87 -13.84
N SER A 142 14.18 -9.21 -12.72
CA SER A 142 13.66 -7.86 -12.51
C SER A 142 14.03 -7.07 -13.76
N SER A 143 13.10 -6.25 -14.24
CA SER A 143 13.24 -5.42 -15.45
C SER A 143 14.52 -4.58 -15.47
N GLU A 144 15.26 -4.50 -14.37
CA GLU A 144 16.61 -3.98 -14.27
C GLU A 144 17.61 -4.55 -15.28
N GLN A 145 17.42 -5.78 -15.77
CA GLN A 145 18.24 -6.40 -16.83
C GLN A 145 17.49 -6.59 -18.16
N ALA A 146 16.19 -6.32 -18.23
CA ALA A 146 15.34 -6.70 -19.37
C ALA A 146 15.34 -5.72 -20.55
N ARG A 147 16.25 -4.73 -20.59
CA ARG A 147 16.38 -3.89 -21.80
C ARG A 147 16.97 -4.62 -23.01
N GLU A 148 17.47 -5.85 -22.85
CA GLU A 148 18.06 -6.57 -23.98
C GLU A 148 17.06 -7.26 -24.91
N PHE A 149 15.76 -7.30 -24.59
CA PHE A 149 14.77 -7.88 -25.48
C PHE A 149 13.66 -6.88 -25.74
N ALA A 150 13.70 -6.28 -26.93
CA ALA A 150 12.62 -5.49 -27.49
C ALA A 150 11.36 -6.37 -27.62
N GLY A 151 10.53 -6.37 -26.58
CA GLY A 151 9.15 -6.83 -26.69
C GLY A 151 8.37 -5.98 -27.71
N LYS A 152 7.19 -6.44 -28.11
CA LYS A 152 6.31 -5.72 -29.07
C LYS A 152 5.96 -4.30 -28.62
N LEU A 153 6.01 -4.02 -27.32
CA LEU A 153 5.72 -2.74 -26.70
C LEU A 153 7.00 -2.15 -26.10
N PRO A 154 7.79 -1.34 -26.83
CA PRO A 154 9.09 -0.84 -26.38
C PRO A 154 8.98 0.13 -25.19
N TRP A 155 7.79 0.66 -24.92
CA TRP A 155 7.51 1.59 -23.84
C TRP A 155 7.06 0.91 -22.54
N ALA A 156 6.68 -0.37 -22.54
CA ALA A 156 6.09 -1.01 -21.36
C ALA A 156 7.18 -1.48 -20.38
N LEU A 157 7.43 -0.71 -19.33
CA LEU A 157 8.41 -1.03 -18.30
C LEU A 157 7.78 -1.74 -17.11
N ASN A 158 8.20 -2.99 -16.88
CA ASN A 158 7.81 -3.76 -15.71
C ASN A 158 8.70 -3.44 -14.48
N ILE A 159 8.87 -2.15 -14.17
CA ILE A 159 9.67 -1.68 -13.02
C ILE A 159 8.72 -1.54 -11.81
N ASP A 160 9.21 -1.91 -10.62
CA ASP A 160 8.49 -1.87 -9.34
C ASP A 160 7.30 -2.83 -9.16
N SER A 161 7.03 -3.68 -10.15
CA SER A 161 6.00 -4.70 -10.02
C SER A 161 6.48 -5.83 -9.11
N TYR A 162 5.62 -6.25 -8.20
CA TYR A 162 5.87 -7.46 -7.43
C TYR A 162 5.37 -8.68 -8.19
N LEU A 163 6.25 -9.67 -8.33
CA LEU A 163 5.94 -10.94 -8.96
C LEU A 163 6.10 -12.03 -7.90
N GLY A 164 5.05 -12.83 -7.74
CA GLY A 164 4.99 -13.91 -6.78
C GLY A 164 5.04 -15.25 -7.48
N GLU A 165 5.52 -16.25 -6.75
CA GLU A 165 5.51 -17.64 -7.19
C GLU A 165 4.94 -18.52 -6.08
N SER A 166 4.01 -19.40 -6.46
CA SER A 166 3.47 -20.43 -5.59
C SER A 166 3.18 -21.67 -6.42
N ASN A 167 3.61 -22.84 -5.95
CA ASN A 167 3.44 -24.13 -6.63
C ASN A 167 3.89 -24.12 -8.11
N GLY A 168 5.01 -23.43 -8.40
CA GLY A 168 5.56 -23.29 -9.76
C GLY A 168 4.76 -22.36 -10.68
N SER A 169 3.66 -21.77 -10.21
CA SER A 169 2.88 -20.79 -10.96
C SER A 169 3.28 -19.38 -10.57
N GLN A 170 3.59 -18.55 -11.56
CA GLN A 170 3.96 -17.16 -11.38
C GLN A 170 2.74 -16.25 -11.53
N PHE A 171 2.70 -15.17 -10.76
CA PHE A 171 1.60 -14.20 -10.76
C PHE A 171 2.08 -12.79 -10.44
N ALA A 172 1.35 -11.78 -10.89
CA ALA A 172 1.59 -10.40 -10.45
C ALA A 172 0.86 -10.13 -9.14
N TYR A 173 1.44 -9.33 -8.26
CA TYR A 173 0.72 -8.83 -7.11
C TYR A 173 1.06 -7.39 -6.75
N ASP A 174 0.16 -6.75 -6.02
CA ASP A 174 0.35 -5.41 -5.47
C ASP A 174 -0.12 -5.37 -4.01
N ILE A 175 0.40 -4.42 -3.24
CA ILE A 175 0.04 -4.21 -1.84
C ILE A 175 -0.48 -2.80 -1.66
N LYS A 176 -1.76 -2.72 -1.31
CA LYS A 176 -2.45 -1.47 -1.00
C LYS A 176 -2.69 -1.39 0.50
N THR A 177 -2.11 -0.37 1.12
CA THR A 177 -2.26 -0.08 2.54
C THR A 177 -3.29 1.02 2.74
N ASP A 178 -4.24 0.82 3.64
CA ASP A 178 -5.22 1.83 4.05
C ASP A 178 -5.16 2.03 5.57
N TYR A 179 -5.19 3.31 6.00
CA TYR A 179 -5.08 3.72 7.40
C TYR A 179 -6.47 3.90 8.03
N VAL A 180 -7.41 3.00 7.72
CA VAL A 180 -8.76 3.08 8.29
C VAL A 180 -9.36 1.68 8.42
N ASN A 181 -9.79 1.32 9.63
CA ASN A 181 -10.61 0.14 9.95
C ASN A 181 -12.04 0.24 9.37
N LYS A 182 -12.18 0.55 8.07
CA LYS A 182 -13.43 0.48 7.33
C LYS A 182 -13.16 -0.18 5.98
N LEU A 183 -12.89 -1.48 6.02
CA LEU A 183 -13.18 -2.34 4.87
C LEU A 183 -14.71 -2.47 4.73
N SER A 184 -15.41 -1.38 4.37
CA SER A 184 -16.70 -1.55 3.69
C SER A 184 -16.37 -2.24 2.37
N THR A 185 -16.86 -3.45 2.22
CA THR A 185 -16.60 -4.41 1.14
C THR A 185 -16.93 -3.93 -0.28
N LYS A 186 -17.34 -2.67 -0.47
CA LYS A 186 -17.75 -2.12 -1.78
C LYS A 186 -16.68 -1.32 -2.52
N ASP A 187 -15.60 -0.86 -1.87
CA ASP A 187 -14.67 0.12 -2.48
C ASP A 187 -13.19 -0.31 -2.51
N ILE A 188 -12.90 -1.61 -2.43
CA ILE A 188 -11.52 -2.10 -2.26
C ILE A 188 -10.70 -2.02 -3.57
N LEU A 189 -11.31 -2.35 -4.70
CA LEU A 189 -10.71 -2.29 -6.04
C LEU A 189 -11.35 -1.14 -6.84
N ASN A 190 -10.57 -0.10 -7.11
CA ASN A 190 -11.00 0.97 -8.01
C ASN A 190 -10.51 0.73 -9.44
N GLN A 191 -11.05 1.48 -10.41
CA GLN A 191 -10.67 1.36 -11.81
C GLN A 191 -9.16 1.58 -12.02
N SER A 192 -8.55 2.48 -11.25
CA SER A 192 -7.12 2.77 -11.32
C SER A 192 -6.25 1.57 -10.90
N ASP A 193 -6.71 0.80 -9.90
CA ASP A 193 -6.06 -0.45 -9.48
C ASP A 193 -6.20 -1.51 -10.58
N ILE A 194 -7.37 -1.62 -11.22
CA ILE A 194 -7.58 -2.53 -12.36
C ILE A 194 -6.60 -2.20 -13.50
N ILE A 195 -6.44 -0.92 -13.87
CA ILE A 195 -5.47 -0.48 -14.88
C ILE A 195 -4.04 -0.85 -14.50
N ARG A 196 -3.64 -0.67 -13.23
CA ARG A 196 -2.32 -1.06 -12.72
C ARG A 196 -2.04 -2.53 -13.01
N HIS A 197 -2.93 -3.40 -12.57
CA HIS A 197 -2.75 -4.85 -12.66
C HIS A 197 -2.72 -5.35 -14.11
N HIS A 198 -3.57 -4.79 -14.99
CA HIS A 198 -3.51 -5.09 -16.42
C HIS A 198 -2.20 -4.62 -17.05
N PHE A 199 -1.72 -3.43 -16.70
CA PHE A 199 -0.42 -2.97 -17.20
C PHE A 199 0.72 -3.90 -16.75
N ILE A 200 0.76 -4.33 -15.48
CA ILE A 200 1.81 -5.21 -14.97
C ILE A 200 1.83 -6.53 -15.75
N GLN A 201 0.66 -7.13 -15.99
CA GLN A 201 0.56 -8.34 -16.79
C GLN A 201 1.00 -8.11 -18.24
N LEU A 202 0.55 -7.01 -18.86
CA LEU A 202 0.96 -6.65 -20.22
C LEU A 202 2.48 -6.50 -20.33
N ALA A 203 3.10 -5.78 -19.39
CA ALA A 203 4.54 -5.54 -19.35
C ALA A 203 5.34 -6.82 -19.05
N ALA A 204 4.79 -7.74 -18.26
CA ALA A 204 5.40 -9.05 -18.03
C ALA A 204 5.33 -9.93 -19.29
N SER A 205 4.15 -10.04 -19.92
CA SER A 205 3.97 -10.79 -21.16
C SER A 205 4.79 -10.23 -22.32
N ASN A 206 5.00 -8.91 -22.36
CA ASN A 206 5.88 -8.26 -23.33
C ASN A 206 7.34 -8.76 -23.26
N ASN A 207 7.75 -9.25 -22.09
CA ASN A 207 9.07 -9.85 -21.83
C ASN A 207 9.03 -11.39 -21.83
N LEU A 208 8.01 -11.99 -22.46
CA LEU A 208 7.82 -13.44 -22.55
C LEU A 208 7.63 -14.13 -21.18
N HIS A 209 7.12 -13.39 -20.18
CA HIS A 209 6.73 -13.95 -18.90
C HIS A 209 5.20 -14.08 -18.83
N ASP A 210 4.73 -15.33 -18.91
CA ASP A 210 3.31 -15.63 -18.78
C ASP A 210 2.90 -15.71 -17.31
N LEU A 211 2.14 -14.71 -16.86
CA LEU A 211 1.60 -14.65 -15.51
C LEU A 211 0.22 -15.32 -15.48
N SER A 212 0.08 -16.35 -14.64
CA SER A 212 -1.16 -17.11 -14.49
C SER A 212 -2.32 -16.28 -13.96
N SER A 213 -2.03 -15.25 -13.17
CA SER A 213 -3.02 -14.50 -12.40
C SER A 213 -2.46 -13.16 -11.92
N SER A 214 -3.33 -12.30 -11.39
CA SER A 214 -2.92 -11.10 -10.67
C SER A 214 -3.77 -10.86 -9.43
N TYR A 215 -3.13 -10.45 -8.32
CA TYR A 215 -3.79 -10.26 -7.03
C TYR A 215 -3.49 -8.89 -6.42
N GLN A 216 -4.50 -8.24 -5.84
CA GLN A 216 -4.28 -7.10 -4.94
C GLN A 216 -4.42 -7.58 -3.49
N PHE A 217 -3.43 -7.27 -2.67
CA PHE A 217 -3.50 -7.47 -1.23
C PHE A 217 -3.84 -6.14 -0.57
N ASN A 218 -5.05 -6.06 -0.03
CA ASN A 218 -5.60 -4.89 0.64
C ASN A 218 -5.41 -5.04 2.14
N ILE A 219 -4.59 -4.17 2.71
CA ILE A 219 -4.14 -4.26 4.09
C ILE A 219 -4.67 -3.04 4.85
N SER A 220 -5.59 -3.31 5.78
CA SER A 220 -5.99 -2.33 6.80
C SER A 220 -5.00 -2.45 7.95
N VAL A 221 -4.37 -1.35 8.34
CA VAL A 221 -3.47 -1.30 9.49
C VAL A 221 -3.79 -0.11 10.38
N SER A 222 -3.81 -0.30 11.70
CA SER A 222 -4.03 0.80 12.64
C SER A 222 -2.87 1.81 12.58
N PRO A 223 -3.13 3.14 12.70
CA PRO A 223 -2.08 4.15 12.59
C PRO A 223 -0.92 3.95 13.57
N HIS A 224 -1.23 3.52 14.80
CA HIS A 224 -0.22 3.23 15.83
C HIS A 224 0.70 2.09 15.39
N THR A 225 0.11 0.94 15.00
CA THR A 225 0.85 -0.22 14.52
C THR A 225 1.68 0.09 13.27
N ALA A 226 1.12 0.85 12.33
CA ALA A 226 1.84 1.27 11.13
C ALA A 226 3.08 2.11 11.48
N LYS A 227 2.94 3.09 12.38
CA LYS A 227 4.06 3.92 12.84
C LYS A 227 5.13 3.11 13.54
N THR A 228 4.74 2.19 14.43
CA THR A 228 5.66 1.29 15.14
C THR A 228 6.44 0.41 14.16
N ILE A 229 5.75 -0.24 13.21
CA ILE A 229 6.37 -1.07 12.17
C ILE A 229 7.35 -0.27 11.32
N SER A 230 6.94 0.89 10.78
CA SER A 230 7.79 1.74 9.96
C SER A 230 9.04 2.21 10.69
N SER A 231 8.88 2.66 11.93
CA SER A 231 9.98 3.19 12.75
C SER A 231 11.00 2.09 13.05
N MET A 232 10.54 0.91 13.45
CA MET A 232 11.43 -0.21 13.77
C MET A 232 12.14 -0.77 12.55
N ALA A 233 11.41 -0.89 11.43
CA ALA A 233 11.97 -1.36 10.17
C ALA A 233 13.03 -0.42 9.57
N GLY A 234 12.98 0.87 9.93
CA GLY A 234 13.95 1.87 9.51
C GLY A 234 15.27 1.88 10.29
N LEU A 235 15.38 1.13 11.40
CA LEU A 235 16.57 1.13 12.26
C LEU A 235 17.72 0.32 11.66
N ASP A 236 17.54 -0.99 11.57
CA ASP A 236 18.53 -1.95 11.08
C ASP A 236 17.88 -3.29 10.68
N ALA A 237 18.69 -4.32 10.39
CA ALA A 237 18.21 -5.63 9.98
C ALA A 237 17.47 -6.40 11.11
N GLU A 238 17.84 -6.19 12.37
CA GLU A 238 17.18 -6.78 13.52
C GLU A 238 15.83 -6.12 13.76
N GLY A 239 15.78 -4.78 13.70
CA GLY A 239 14.58 -3.97 13.75
C GLY A 239 13.59 -4.32 12.64
N PHE A 240 14.07 -4.56 11.41
CA PHE A 240 13.24 -5.05 10.32
C PHE A 240 12.64 -6.43 10.61
N SER A 241 13.43 -7.34 11.18
CA SER A 241 12.97 -8.68 11.55
C SER A 241 11.93 -8.64 12.67
N LEU A 242 12.14 -7.78 13.67
CA LEU A 242 11.21 -7.57 14.77
C LEU A 242 9.90 -6.91 14.31
N ALA A 243 9.98 -5.95 13.39
CA ALA A 243 8.82 -5.33 12.78
C ALA A 243 7.94 -6.37 12.05
N ILE A 244 8.54 -7.35 11.37
CA ILE A 244 7.80 -8.48 10.77
C ILE A 244 7.10 -9.32 11.84
N GLN A 245 7.75 -9.61 12.97
CA GLN A 245 7.14 -10.40 14.04
C GLN A 245 5.94 -9.68 14.67
N ILE A 246 6.08 -8.38 14.94
CA ILE A 246 4.98 -7.53 15.45
C ILE A 246 3.81 -7.54 14.46
N ALA A 247 4.09 -7.29 13.18
CA ALA A 247 3.07 -7.27 12.14
C ALA A 247 2.36 -8.63 11.98
N LYS A 248 3.09 -9.75 12.08
CA LYS A 248 2.50 -11.11 12.08
C LYS A 248 1.58 -11.35 13.27
N LYS A 249 2.00 -10.92 14.46
CA LYS A 249 1.19 -11.06 15.68
C LYS A 249 -0.10 -10.22 15.60
N ALA A 250 0.03 -8.97 15.17
CA ALA A 250 -1.09 -8.04 14.96
C ALA A 250 -2.08 -8.51 13.88
N GLU A 251 -1.58 -9.22 12.87
CA GLU A 251 -2.41 -9.84 11.83
C GLU A 251 -3.14 -11.08 12.34
N SER A 252 -2.45 -11.93 13.11
CA SER A 252 -3.02 -13.15 13.70
C SER A 252 -4.17 -12.86 14.66
N SER A 253 -4.10 -11.77 15.43
CA SER A 253 -5.19 -11.32 16.32
C SER A 253 -6.32 -10.60 15.58
N SER A 254 -6.15 -10.24 14.30
CA SER A 254 -7.11 -9.46 13.50
C SER A 254 -7.56 -8.12 14.10
N ASP A 255 -6.87 -7.63 15.12
CA ASP A 255 -7.23 -6.39 15.82
C ASP A 255 -6.64 -5.15 15.15
N ASP A 256 -5.41 -5.27 14.63
CA ASP A 256 -4.61 -4.13 14.17
C ASP A 256 -4.13 -4.24 12.72
N VAL A 257 -4.05 -5.46 12.18
CA VAL A 257 -3.70 -5.70 10.77
C VAL A 257 -4.70 -6.68 10.17
N VAL A 258 -5.37 -6.28 9.09
CA VAL A 258 -6.29 -7.14 8.34
C VAL A 258 -5.87 -7.18 6.89
N ILE A 259 -5.44 -8.35 6.41
CA ILE A 259 -5.04 -8.57 5.03
C ILE A 259 -6.16 -9.31 4.29
N LYS A 260 -6.68 -8.68 3.23
CA LYS A 260 -7.60 -9.29 2.26
C LYS A 260 -6.92 -9.45 0.91
N LYS A 261 -7.19 -10.58 0.25
CA LYS A 261 -6.70 -10.90 -1.10
C LYS A 261 -7.86 -10.76 -2.08
N ASP A 262 -7.67 -9.93 -3.08
CA ASP A 262 -8.60 -9.77 -4.21
C ASP A 262 -7.94 -10.29 -5.49
N SER A 263 -8.70 -11.08 -6.26
CA SER A 263 -8.25 -11.58 -7.57
C SER A 263 -8.68 -10.61 -8.66
N ILE A 264 -7.76 -10.26 -9.54
CA ILE A 264 -8.03 -9.36 -10.66
C ILE A 264 -8.41 -10.20 -11.88
N GLN A 265 -9.65 -10.04 -12.32
CA GLN A 265 -10.10 -10.61 -13.58
C GLN A 265 -9.55 -9.78 -14.74
N THR A 266 -8.87 -10.45 -15.66
CA THR A 266 -8.29 -9.84 -16.84
C THR A 266 -9.37 -9.59 -17.89
N LYS A 267 -9.32 -8.42 -18.53
CA LYS A 267 -10.29 -7.95 -19.51
C LYS A 267 -9.56 -7.52 -20.79
N PRO A 268 -9.79 -8.19 -21.94
CA PRO A 268 -9.17 -7.84 -23.22
C PRO A 268 -9.30 -6.37 -23.61
N GLU A 269 -10.44 -5.76 -23.30
CA GLU A 269 -10.77 -4.38 -23.64
C GLU A 269 -9.86 -3.41 -22.88
N ILE A 270 -9.47 -3.75 -21.65
CA ILE A 270 -8.58 -2.92 -20.84
C ILE A 270 -7.15 -2.96 -21.41
N PHE A 271 -6.68 -4.12 -21.85
CA PHE A 271 -5.38 -4.22 -22.53
C PHE A 271 -5.34 -3.36 -23.80
N GLN A 272 -6.40 -3.40 -24.62
CA GLN A 272 -6.48 -2.55 -25.82
C GLN A 272 -6.45 -1.07 -25.48
N GLN A 273 -7.15 -0.64 -24.42
CA GLN A 273 -7.10 0.75 -23.96
C GLN A 273 -5.71 1.15 -23.47
N ILE A 274 -5.05 0.30 -22.69
CA ILE A 274 -3.69 0.55 -22.18
C ILE A 274 -2.70 0.64 -23.35
N ILE A 275 -2.78 -0.27 -24.32
CA ILE A 275 -1.92 -0.24 -25.51
C ILE A 275 -2.12 1.05 -26.28
N LYS A 276 -3.38 1.42 -26.56
CA LYS A 276 -3.69 2.68 -27.26
C LYS A 276 -3.15 3.90 -26.51
N THR A 277 -3.33 3.96 -25.19
CA THR A 277 -2.85 5.04 -24.32
C THR A 277 -1.31 5.12 -24.40
N GLY A 278 -0.64 3.99 -24.16
CA GLY A 278 0.82 3.90 -24.18
C GLY A 278 1.42 4.25 -25.53
N ASP A 279 0.92 3.68 -26.62
CA ASP A 279 1.38 3.97 -27.98
C ASP A 279 1.19 5.45 -28.34
N THR A 280 0.02 6.02 -28.03
CA THR A 280 -0.28 7.43 -28.35
C THR A 280 0.66 8.37 -27.61
N HIS A 281 0.75 8.23 -26.29
CA HIS A 281 1.54 9.14 -25.48
C HIS A 281 3.05 8.95 -25.67
N TRP A 282 3.52 7.71 -25.78
CA TRP A 282 4.93 7.43 -26.00
C TRP A 282 5.41 7.96 -27.35
N ASN A 283 4.64 7.74 -28.43
CA ASN A 283 4.95 8.30 -29.74
C ASN A 283 4.94 9.83 -29.71
N ASN A 284 4.01 10.45 -28.98
CA ASN A 284 4.02 11.90 -28.80
C ASN A 284 5.31 12.39 -28.13
N MET A 285 5.74 11.73 -27.04
CA MET A 285 7.01 12.06 -26.37
C MET A 285 8.21 11.91 -27.30
N LEU A 286 8.29 10.81 -28.06
CA LEU A 286 9.39 10.55 -29.00
C LEU A 286 9.43 11.50 -30.20
N ASN A 287 8.31 12.15 -30.53
CA ASN A 287 8.20 13.16 -31.59
C ASN A 287 8.20 14.60 -31.05
N GLY A 288 8.43 14.81 -29.74
CA GLY A 288 8.42 16.14 -29.12
C GLY A 288 7.03 16.80 -29.07
N ILE A 289 5.96 16.04 -29.27
CA ILE A 289 4.57 16.53 -29.23
C ILE A 289 4.13 16.62 -27.76
N LYS A 290 3.92 17.86 -27.29
CA LYS A 290 3.33 18.09 -25.97
C LYS A 290 1.80 18.00 -26.07
N PRO A 291 1.12 17.20 -25.23
CA PRO A 291 -0.34 17.15 -25.24
C PRO A 291 -0.89 18.50 -24.78
N SER A 292 -2.04 18.85 -25.34
CA SER A 292 -2.80 19.99 -24.87
C SER A 292 -3.43 19.63 -23.53
N PHE A 293 -2.77 20.02 -22.44
CA PHE A 293 -3.41 20.11 -21.15
C PHE A 293 -4.33 21.32 -21.21
N GLN A 294 -5.54 21.14 -21.74
CA GLN A 294 -6.58 22.12 -21.49
C GLN A 294 -6.66 22.24 -19.97
N LYS A 295 -6.41 23.43 -19.42
CA LYS A 295 -6.86 23.73 -18.05
C LYS A 295 -8.31 23.28 -18.05
N THR A 296 -8.66 22.27 -17.25
CA THR A 296 -10.05 21.96 -16.94
C THR A 296 -10.68 23.31 -16.70
N GLN A 297 -11.62 23.68 -17.57
CA GLN A 297 -12.21 25.01 -17.56
C GLN A 297 -12.55 25.31 -16.11
N ASP A 298 -11.91 26.32 -15.51
CA ASP A 298 -12.21 26.68 -14.13
C ASP A 298 -13.72 26.86 -14.12
N VAL A 299 -14.42 25.93 -13.48
CA VAL A 299 -15.85 26.08 -13.32
C VAL A 299 -15.95 27.28 -12.42
N ASP A 300 -16.32 28.42 -12.99
CA ASP A 300 -16.53 29.65 -12.25
C ASP A 300 -17.73 29.42 -11.33
N LEU A 301 -17.43 28.81 -10.18
CA LEU A 301 -18.35 28.70 -9.08
C LEU A 301 -18.75 30.13 -8.72
N THR A 302 -20.05 30.38 -8.67
CA THR A 302 -20.58 31.63 -8.14
C THR A 302 -20.00 31.87 -6.73
N THR A 303 -19.93 33.13 -6.30
CA THR A 303 -19.44 33.47 -4.95
C THR A 303 -20.15 32.67 -3.85
N LYS A 304 -21.44 32.41 -4.04
CA LYS A 304 -22.22 31.56 -3.14
C LYS A 304 -21.76 30.11 -3.17
N GLN A 305 -21.60 29.50 -4.35
CA GLN A 305 -21.10 28.13 -4.46
C GLN A 305 -19.70 27.96 -3.88
N LYS A 306 -18.81 28.96 -4.04
CA LYS A 306 -17.48 28.95 -3.42
C LYS A 306 -17.59 28.96 -1.90
N SER A 307 -18.40 29.88 -1.35
CA SER A 307 -18.64 29.98 0.10
C SER A 307 -19.25 28.70 0.68
N ASP A 308 -20.31 28.18 0.05
CA ASP A 308 -21.00 26.96 0.49
C ASP A 308 -20.06 25.75 0.42
N TYR A 309 -19.28 25.62 -0.65
CA TYR A 309 -18.27 24.56 -0.80
C TYR A 309 -17.19 24.67 0.27
N GLU A 310 -16.63 25.86 0.48
CA GLU A 310 -15.55 26.09 1.44
C GLU A 310 -16.00 25.77 2.87
N GLU A 311 -17.21 26.18 3.25
CA GLU A 311 -17.79 25.86 4.56
C GLU A 311 -17.91 24.34 4.76
N VAL A 312 -18.49 23.64 3.79
CA VAL A 312 -18.69 22.18 3.86
C VAL A 312 -17.34 21.43 3.81
N ALA A 313 -16.39 21.89 2.99
CA ALA A 313 -15.07 21.30 2.89
C ALA A 313 -14.26 21.45 4.18
N LYS A 314 -14.32 22.61 4.84
CA LYS A 314 -13.69 22.83 6.15
C LYS A 314 -14.28 21.89 7.22
N LYS A 315 -15.61 21.80 7.30
CA LYS A 315 -16.30 20.86 8.20
C LYS A 315 -15.89 19.41 7.93
N TYR A 316 -15.85 19.01 6.65
CA TYR A 316 -15.41 17.68 6.26
C TYR A 316 -13.97 17.39 6.71
N ALA A 317 -13.04 18.32 6.48
CA ALA A 317 -11.65 18.16 6.87
C ALA A 317 -11.48 18.01 8.39
N ILE A 318 -12.16 18.86 9.18
CA ILE A 318 -12.16 18.77 10.65
C ILE A 318 -12.70 17.42 11.11
N ALA A 319 -13.88 17.03 10.63
CA ALA A 319 -14.51 15.77 11.01
C ALA A 319 -13.63 14.56 10.68
N ARG A 320 -12.93 14.56 9.54
CA ARG A 320 -11.99 13.51 9.17
C ARG A 320 -10.77 13.44 10.09
N MET A 321 -10.19 14.59 10.44
CA MET A 321 -9.04 14.63 11.34
C MET A 321 -9.42 14.18 12.76
N MET A 322 -10.60 14.59 13.24
CA MET A 322 -11.15 14.11 14.52
C MET A 322 -11.44 12.61 14.51
N GLU A 323 -12.01 12.07 13.42
CA GLU A 323 -12.23 10.61 13.27
C GLU A 323 -10.90 9.85 13.40
N ALA A 324 -9.83 10.34 12.78
CA ALA A 324 -8.50 9.73 12.86
C ALA A 324 -7.97 9.77 14.31
N LYS A 325 -8.03 10.93 14.98
CA LYS A 325 -7.56 11.08 16.36
C LYS A 325 -8.37 10.31 17.39
N ALA A 326 -9.68 10.25 17.24
CA ALA A 326 -10.54 9.45 18.11
C ALA A 326 -10.21 7.95 17.98
N LYS A 327 -9.90 7.48 16.78
CA LYS A 327 -9.47 6.08 16.55
C LYS A 327 -8.11 5.77 17.19
N GLU A 328 -7.16 6.69 17.09
CA GLU A 328 -5.85 6.55 17.76
C GLU A 328 -6.03 6.41 19.29
N ALA A 329 -6.77 7.33 19.91
CA ALA A 329 -7.03 7.30 21.35
C ALA A 329 -7.83 6.05 21.79
N PHE A 330 -8.78 5.60 20.96
CA PHE A 330 -9.54 4.37 21.22
C PHE A 330 -8.65 3.12 21.19
N ALA A 331 -7.75 3.02 20.22
CA ALA A 331 -6.81 1.89 20.12
C ALA A 331 -5.88 1.83 21.33
N GLU A 332 -5.31 2.98 21.71
CA GLU A 332 -4.44 3.11 22.90
C GLU A 332 -5.19 2.69 24.18
N ALA A 333 -6.42 3.19 24.39
CA ALA A 333 -7.23 2.82 25.55
C ALA A 333 -7.56 1.31 25.56
N ARG A 334 -7.83 0.72 24.40
CA ARG A 334 -8.14 -0.71 24.25
C ARG A 334 -6.94 -1.61 24.61
N GLU A 335 -5.72 -1.16 24.36
CA GLU A 335 -4.49 -1.87 24.73
C GLU A 335 -4.18 -1.75 26.24
N LEU A 336 -4.36 -0.55 26.80
CA LEU A 336 -4.02 -0.26 28.20
C LEU A 336 -5.03 -0.85 29.19
N LEU A 337 -6.34 -0.80 28.88
CA LEU A 337 -7.40 -1.24 29.79
C LEU A 337 -7.21 -2.68 30.31
N PRO A 338 -6.92 -3.69 29.46
CA PRO A 338 -6.62 -5.05 29.92
C PRO A 338 -5.42 -5.15 30.87
N GLN A 339 -4.40 -4.30 30.69
CA GLN A 339 -3.21 -4.29 31.54
C GLN A 339 -3.56 -3.81 32.95
N THR A 340 -4.53 -2.90 33.08
CA THR A 340 -4.99 -2.39 34.38
C THR A 340 -5.78 -3.41 35.20
N VAL A 341 -6.25 -4.50 34.59
CA VAL A 341 -7.08 -5.54 35.22
C VAL A 341 -6.46 -6.94 35.12
N GLN A 342 -5.14 -7.04 34.95
CA GLN A 342 -4.44 -8.33 34.98
C GLN A 342 -4.63 -9.05 36.33
N GLY A 343 -4.95 -10.34 36.28
CA GLY A 343 -5.13 -11.19 37.48
C GLY A 343 -6.55 -11.17 38.07
N VAL A 344 -7.51 -10.52 37.40
CA VAL A 344 -8.87 -10.40 37.91
C VAL A 344 -9.72 -11.62 37.51
N PRO A 345 -10.48 -12.24 38.44
CA PRO A 345 -11.21 -13.48 38.20
C PRO A 345 -12.43 -13.32 37.27
N ALA A 346 -12.89 -14.46 36.72
CA ALA A 346 -14.14 -14.55 35.96
C ALA A 346 -15.32 -14.12 36.86
N GLY A 347 -15.97 -13.00 36.50
CA GLY A 347 -16.99 -12.36 37.34
C GLY A 347 -16.62 -10.94 37.81
N PHE A 348 -15.54 -10.36 37.31
CA PHE A 348 -15.20 -8.95 37.54
C PHE A 348 -16.38 -8.02 37.23
N THR A 349 -16.79 -7.26 38.25
CA THR A 349 -17.68 -6.12 38.04
C THR A 349 -16.81 -4.92 37.75
N SER A 350 -16.90 -4.39 36.53
CA SER A 350 -16.10 -3.22 36.13
C SER A 350 -16.36 -2.05 37.10
N PRO A 351 -15.32 -1.39 37.63
CA PRO A 351 -15.48 -0.19 38.45
C PRO A 351 -16.05 0.96 37.62
N TYR A 352 -15.98 0.85 36.28
CA TYR A 352 -16.62 1.77 35.35
C TYR A 352 -17.60 0.99 34.45
N PRO A 353 -18.88 0.85 34.85
CA PRO A 353 -19.81 -0.10 34.23
C PRO A 353 -20.19 0.23 32.78
N ALA A 354 -19.82 1.40 32.28
CA ALA A 354 -19.94 1.77 30.87
C ALA A 354 -18.90 1.06 29.98
N VAL A 355 -17.78 0.58 30.54
CA VAL A 355 -16.73 -0.16 29.83
C VAL A 355 -16.51 -1.51 30.52
N LEU A 356 -16.61 -2.58 29.75
CA LEU A 356 -16.51 -3.95 30.24
C LEU A 356 -15.25 -4.60 29.68
N VAL A 357 -14.51 -5.27 30.54
CA VAL A 357 -13.38 -6.13 30.15
C VAL A 357 -13.82 -7.58 30.38
N GLY A 358 -13.99 -8.32 29.29
CA GLY A 358 -14.28 -9.75 29.33
C GLY A 358 -13.01 -10.56 29.15
N SER A 359 -12.85 -11.65 29.89
CA SER A 359 -11.81 -12.65 29.65
C SER A 359 -12.38 -13.80 28.83
N ARG A 360 -11.79 -14.10 27.68
CA ARG A 360 -12.04 -15.34 26.94
C ARG A 360 -10.80 -16.21 27.03
N LYS A 361 -11.01 -17.50 27.31
CA LYS A 361 -9.94 -18.48 27.18
C LYS A 361 -9.73 -18.78 25.69
N GLU A 362 -8.56 -18.48 25.19
CA GLU A 362 -8.11 -18.87 23.86
C GLU A 362 -7.20 -20.10 23.98
N PHE A 363 -7.56 -21.15 23.25
CA PHE A 363 -6.78 -22.38 23.20
C PHE A 363 -5.74 -22.23 22.11
N ASP A 364 -4.47 -22.20 22.49
CA ASP A 364 -3.32 -22.16 21.59
C ASP A 364 -3.16 -23.52 20.90
N LEU A 365 -3.84 -23.63 19.76
CA LEU A 365 -3.90 -24.85 18.96
C LEU A 365 -2.51 -25.23 18.42
N ASP A 366 -1.66 -24.26 18.12
CA ASP A 366 -0.35 -24.50 17.52
C ASP A 366 0.64 -25.04 18.55
N SER A 367 0.68 -24.45 19.74
CA SER A 367 1.49 -24.97 20.85
C SER A 367 1.03 -26.35 21.31
N ALA A 368 -0.30 -26.59 21.31
CA ALA A 368 -0.88 -27.91 21.61
C ALA A 368 -0.49 -28.97 20.58
N VAL A 369 -0.53 -28.63 19.27
CA VAL A 369 -0.09 -29.52 18.18
C VAL A 369 1.41 -29.81 18.28
N LEU A 370 2.22 -28.81 18.62
CA LEU A 370 3.66 -28.98 18.80
C LEU A 370 3.97 -29.92 19.97
N ALA A 371 3.25 -29.81 21.08
CA ALA A 371 3.41 -30.70 22.23
C ALA A 371 3.04 -32.16 21.90
N LEU A 372 1.97 -32.36 21.12
CA LEU A 372 1.56 -33.69 20.63
C LEU A 372 2.60 -34.28 19.66
N SER A 373 3.14 -33.47 18.76
CA SER A 373 4.20 -33.88 17.83
C SER A 373 5.49 -34.26 18.57
N ASN A 374 5.87 -33.53 19.62
CA ASN A 374 7.05 -33.82 20.43
C ASN A 374 6.88 -35.04 21.35
N SER A 375 5.65 -35.50 21.54
CA SER A 375 5.30 -36.69 22.33
C SER A 375 5.12 -37.95 21.47
N ASP A 376 5.61 -37.92 20.22
CA ASP A 376 5.50 -39.00 19.22
C ASP A 376 4.07 -39.48 18.95
N ILE A 377 3.06 -38.62 19.16
CA ILE A 377 1.68 -38.94 18.83
C ILE A 377 1.49 -38.87 17.32
N PRO A 378 0.97 -39.93 16.66
CA PRO A 378 0.79 -39.92 15.22
C PRO A 378 -0.21 -38.83 14.78
N GLU A 379 0.13 -38.10 13.72
CA GLU A 379 -0.61 -36.90 13.29
C GLU A 379 -2.10 -37.12 13.00
N HIS A 380 -2.49 -38.34 12.62
CA HIS A 380 -3.89 -38.69 12.33
C HIS A 380 -4.79 -38.69 13.58
N PHE A 381 -4.22 -38.71 14.78
CA PHE A 381 -4.97 -38.60 16.03
C PHE A 381 -5.46 -37.18 16.31
N TYR A 382 -4.74 -36.14 15.86
CA TYR A 382 -5.06 -34.74 16.15
C TYR A 382 -5.27 -33.85 14.91
N LYS A 383 -4.99 -34.34 13.71
CA LYS A 383 -5.38 -33.70 12.45
C LYS A 383 -6.69 -34.27 11.92
N SER A 384 -7.44 -33.45 11.19
CA SER A 384 -8.59 -33.94 10.43
C SER A 384 -8.09 -34.92 9.35
N VAL A 385 -8.67 -36.11 9.29
CA VAL A 385 -8.27 -37.14 8.33
C VAL A 385 -9.32 -37.21 7.25
N LYS A 386 -8.90 -37.05 5.98
CA LYS A 386 -9.73 -37.40 4.83
C LYS A 386 -9.15 -38.63 4.16
N TYR A 387 -9.98 -39.66 4.03
CA TYR A 387 -9.65 -40.85 3.27
C TYR A 387 -10.02 -40.62 1.80
N ASP A 388 -9.07 -40.79 0.90
CA ASP A 388 -9.34 -40.86 -0.54
C ASP A 388 -9.98 -42.23 -0.85
N ILE A 389 -11.30 -42.32 -0.63
CA ILE A 389 -12.10 -43.53 -0.82
C ILE A 389 -11.92 -44.12 -2.23
N PRO A 390 -11.90 -43.34 -3.32
CA PRO A 390 -11.58 -43.85 -4.66
C PRO A 390 -10.21 -44.52 -4.78
N ALA A 391 -9.14 -43.93 -4.24
CA ALA A 391 -7.81 -44.54 -4.24
C ALA A 391 -7.76 -45.82 -3.36
N LEU A 392 -8.48 -45.80 -2.24
CA LEU A 392 -8.66 -46.94 -1.32
C LEU A 392 -9.35 -48.13 -1.98
N ILE A 393 -10.40 -47.90 -2.78
CA ILE A 393 -11.12 -48.95 -3.52
C ILE A 393 -10.19 -49.59 -4.56
N LYS A 394 -9.37 -48.78 -5.23
CA LYS A 394 -8.45 -49.24 -6.28
C LYS A 394 -7.31 -50.08 -5.71
N GLU A 395 -6.79 -49.72 -4.52
CA GLU A 395 -5.71 -50.46 -3.88
C GLU A 395 -6.21 -51.71 -3.12
N ALA A 396 -7.39 -51.63 -2.49
CA ALA A 396 -8.03 -52.77 -1.83
C ALA A 396 -8.31 -53.92 -2.80
N GLN A 397 -8.64 -53.60 -4.06
CA GLN A 397 -8.78 -54.58 -5.14
C GLN A 397 -7.45 -55.22 -5.56
N ILE A 398 -6.31 -54.55 -5.34
CA ILE A 398 -5.00 -54.97 -5.87
C ILE A 398 -4.18 -55.75 -4.85
N ARG A 399 -4.29 -55.49 -3.53
CA ARG A 399 -3.19 -55.90 -2.61
C ARG A 399 -3.51 -56.34 -1.18
N GLY A 400 -4.76 -56.44 -0.75
CA GLY A 400 -5.02 -56.94 0.62
C GLY A 400 -4.41 -56.05 1.73
N VAL A 401 -4.62 -54.74 1.59
CA VAL A 401 -4.62 -53.68 2.63
C VAL A 401 -3.28 -53.28 3.28
N ASP A 402 -2.94 -51.99 3.12
CA ASP A 402 -2.50 -51.07 4.20
C ASP A 402 -2.99 -49.67 3.82
N THR A 403 -3.82 -49.04 4.67
CA THR A 403 -4.58 -47.82 4.37
C THR A 403 -3.92 -46.54 4.88
N GLY A 404 -2.83 -46.64 5.66
CA GLY A 404 -2.17 -45.47 6.26
C GLY A 404 -1.62 -44.47 5.23
N LYS A 405 -1.32 -44.95 4.01
CA LYS A 405 -0.72 -44.18 2.91
C LYS A 405 -1.72 -43.30 2.14
N TYR A 406 -3.03 -43.53 2.33
CA TYR A 406 -4.12 -42.80 1.66
C TYR A 406 -4.79 -41.78 2.60
N CYS A 407 -4.19 -41.55 3.75
CA CYS A 407 -4.61 -40.58 4.74
C CYS A 407 -4.15 -39.18 4.27
N ALA A 408 -5.07 -38.38 3.72
CA ALA A 408 -4.80 -36.97 3.50
C ALA A 408 -5.05 -36.22 4.81
N LEU A 409 -3.96 -35.77 5.43
CA LEU A 409 -4.02 -35.00 6.66
C LEU A 409 -4.44 -33.56 6.33
N GLY A 410 -5.55 -33.14 6.91
CA GLY A 410 -6.06 -31.77 6.86
C GLY A 410 -5.55 -30.92 8.02
N ALA A 411 -6.16 -29.76 8.20
CA ALA A 411 -5.84 -28.88 9.32
C ALA A 411 -6.06 -29.59 10.67
N PRO A 412 -5.30 -29.21 11.71
CA PRO A 412 -5.53 -29.68 13.08
C PRO A 412 -6.98 -29.47 13.52
N ASP A 413 -7.58 -30.51 14.11
CA ASP A 413 -8.94 -30.44 14.62
C ASP A 413 -8.89 -30.18 16.11
N LYS A 414 -9.43 -29.03 16.55
CA LYS A 414 -9.38 -28.60 17.96
C LYS A 414 -9.97 -29.64 18.92
N SER A 415 -11.04 -30.34 18.55
CA SER A 415 -11.63 -31.38 19.41
C SER A 415 -10.65 -32.53 19.57
N LYS A 416 -10.06 -32.99 18.46
CA LYS A 416 -9.14 -34.12 18.44
C LYS A 416 -7.81 -33.83 19.11
N VAL A 417 -7.31 -32.60 18.99
CA VAL A 417 -6.11 -32.12 19.70
C VAL A 417 -6.36 -32.19 21.21
N VAL A 418 -7.51 -31.69 21.69
CA VAL A 418 -7.86 -31.75 23.12
C VAL A 418 -8.00 -33.19 23.59
N ASP A 419 -8.70 -34.05 22.85
CA ASP A 419 -8.86 -35.47 23.19
C ASP A 419 -7.51 -36.20 23.24
N SER A 420 -6.61 -35.90 22.30
CA SER A 420 -5.26 -36.49 22.24
C SER A 420 -4.38 -36.04 23.41
N LEU A 421 -4.48 -34.77 23.83
CA LEU A 421 -3.78 -34.23 25.01
C LEU A 421 -4.27 -34.89 26.31
N GLU A 422 -5.58 -35.03 26.47
CA GLU A 422 -6.18 -35.71 27.61
C GLU A 422 -5.74 -37.19 27.66
N MET A 423 -5.59 -37.85 26.51
CA MET A 423 -5.15 -39.26 26.42
C MET A 423 -3.69 -39.47 26.87
N ILE A 424 -2.82 -38.47 26.72
CA ILE A 424 -1.42 -38.51 27.18
C ILE A 424 -1.21 -37.85 28.55
N GLY A 425 -2.29 -37.43 29.21
CA GLY A 425 -2.25 -36.83 30.54
C GLY A 425 -1.71 -35.39 30.57
N ILE A 426 -1.69 -34.68 29.44
CA ILE A 426 -1.37 -33.26 29.41
C ILE A 426 -2.67 -32.47 29.55
N ASP A 427 -2.78 -31.68 30.63
CA ASP A 427 -3.95 -30.83 30.85
C ASP A 427 -4.07 -29.78 29.75
N LYS A 428 -5.24 -29.71 29.10
CA LYS A 428 -5.55 -28.70 28.08
C LYS A 428 -5.40 -27.26 28.59
N SER A 429 -5.56 -27.04 29.90
CA SER A 429 -5.37 -25.73 30.53
C SER A 429 -3.95 -25.18 30.33
N THR A 430 -2.96 -26.04 30.09
CA THR A 430 -1.57 -25.68 29.76
C THR A 430 -1.45 -24.89 28.45
N PHE A 431 -2.45 -25.02 27.56
CA PHE A 431 -2.52 -24.34 26.27
C PHE A 431 -3.64 -23.30 26.24
N GLU A 432 -4.28 -23.01 27.36
CA GLU A 432 -5.28 -21.94 27.46
C GLU A 432 -4.60 -20.65 27.88
N SER A 433 -4.60 -19.66 27.01
CA SER A 433 -4.24 -18.28 27.36
C SER A 433 -5.52 -17.48 27.63
N SER A 434 -5.45 -16.53 28.57
CA SER A 434 -6.54 -15.61 28.82
C SER A 434 -6.38 -14.38 27.93
N SER A 435 -7.23 -14.27 26.92
CA SER A 435 -7.35 -13.07 26.08
C SER A 435 -8.42 -12.16 26.68
N HIS A 436 -8.11 -10.88 26.83
CA HIS A 436 -9.01 -9.88 27.39
C HIS A 436 -9.59 -9.03 26.26
N HIS A 437 -10.91 -8.88 26.23
CA HIS A 437 -11.61 -8.05 25.25
C HIS A 437 -12.35 -6.91 25.94
N VAL A 438 -12.04 -5.69 25.50
CA VAL A 438 -12.72 -4.47 25.96
C VAL A 438 -13.92 -4.17 25.07
N HIS A 439 -15.07 -3.89 25.66
CA HIS A 439 -16.27 -3.44 24.95
C HIS A 439 -17.02 -2.37 25.75
N LEU A 440 -17.71 -1.48 25.04
CA LEU A 440 -18.71 -0.60 25.66
C LEU A 440 -19.91 -1.43 26.12
N SER A 441 -20.52 -1.01 27.23
CA SER A 441 -21.71 -1.66 27.76
C SER A 441 -22.87 -1.56 26.77
N GLY A 442 -23.49 -2.70 26.46
CA GLY A 442 -24.67 -2.81 25.60
C GLY A 442 -25.99 -2.56 26.34
N GLN A 443 -25.95 -2.07 27.57
CA GLN A 443 -27.17 -1.79 28.34
C GLN A 443 -27.97 -0.68 27.65
N THR A 444 -29.25 -0.96 27.42
CA THR A 444 -30.17 -0.04 26.73
C THR A 444 -31.10 0.70 27.67
N ARG A 445 -31.02 0.46 28.99
CA ARG A 445 -31.86 1.04 30.05
C ARG A 445 -31.10 1.12 31.37
N GLY A 446 -31.53 2.01 32.27
CA GLY A 446 -30.96 2.19 33.61
C GLY A 446 -29.76 3.15 33.66
N GLN A 447 -29.17 3.31 34.84
CA GLN A 447 -28.15 4.34 35.14
C GLN A 447 -26.93 4.30 34.20
N VAL A 448 -26.50 3.11 33.77
CA VAL A 448 -25.35 2.98 32.83
C VAL A 448 -25.71 3.51 31.45
N HIS A 449 -26.94 3.28 30.98
CA HIS A 449 -27.43 3.80 29.71
C HIS A 449 -27.59 5.31 29.75
N GLU A 450 -28.13 5.85 30.85
CA GLU A 450 -28.25 7.29 31.10
C GLU A 450 -26.87 7.96 31.11
N HIS A 451 -25.91 7.39 31.84
CA HIS A 451 -24.52 7.89 31.88
C HIS A 451 -23.84 7.83 30.50
N LEU A 452 -24.08 6.79 29.69
CA LEU A 452 -23.57 6.71 28.32
C LEU A 452 -24.19 7.79 27.40
N ASN A 453 -25.46 8.12 27.59
CA ASN A 453 -26.10 9.20 26.84
C ASN A 453 -25.56 10.57 27.28
N GLU A 454 -25.37 10.81 28.59
CA GLU A 454 -24.75 12.03 29.10
C GLU A 454 -23.33 12.21 28.55
N LEU A 455 -22.52 11.14 28.52
CA LEU A 455 -21.20 11.16 27.90
C LEU A 455 -21.27 11.49 26.42
N ARG A 456 -22.26 10.95 25.70
CA ARG A 456 -22.47 11.26 24.29
C ARG A 456 -22.80 12.74 24.11
N ASP A 457 -23.67 13.30 24.94
CA ASP A 457 -24.04 14.72 24.89
C ASP A 457 -22.82 15.62 25.19
N VAL A 458 -21.98 15.24 26.15
CA VAL A 458 -20.72 15.94 26.43
C VAL A 458 -19.77 15.87 25.24
N VAL A 459 -19.63 14.69 24.62
CA VAL A 459 -18.79 14.52 23.42
C VAL A 459 -19.32 15.34 22.25
N GLU A 460 -20.63 15.39 22.05
CA GLU A 460 -21.27 16.20 21.02
C GLU A 460 -21.02 17.70 21.25
N MET A 461 -21.19 18.17 22.47
CA MET A 461 -20.93 19.56 22.85
C MET A 461 -19.45 19.95 22.65
N GLN A 462 -18.52 19.07 23.05
CA GLN A 462 -17.09 19.28 22.84
C GLN A 462 -16.73 19.24 21.35
N TYR A 463 -17.33 18.33 20.57
CA TYR A 463 -17.17 18.28 19.13
C TYR A 463 -17.60 19.61 18.49
N THR A 464 -18.79 20.11 18.81
CA THR A 464 -19.28 21.38 18.30
C THR A 464 -18.39 22.55 18.72
N THR A 465 -17.86 22.54 19.94
CA THR A 465 -16.95 23.57 20.43
C THR A 465 -15.65 23.58 19.63
N ILE A 466 -14.99 22.42 19.47
CA ILE A 466 -13.74 22.33 18.73
C ILE A 466 -13.97 22.62 17.24
N GLU A 467 -15.09 22.17 16.66
CA GLU A 467 -15.46 22.48 15.28
C GLU A 467 -15.60 24.01 15.09
N GLN A 468 -16.29 24.70 16.00
CA GLN A 468 -16.41 26.16 15.95
C GLN A 468 -15.08 26.88 16.17
N GLU A 469 -14.27 26.44 17.12
CA GLU A 469 -12.94 26.99 17.36
C GLU A 469 -12.04 26.85 16.13
N LEU A 470 -12.02 25.68 15.49
CA LEU A 470 -11.23 25.43 14.29
C LEU A 470 -11.76 26.19 13.08
N LEU A 471 -13.08 26.27 12.88
CA LEU A 471 -13.69 27.07 11.82
C LEU A 471 -13.44 28.57 11.99
N GLY A 472 -13.37 29.05 13.25
CA GLY A 472 -13.04 30.44 13.58
C GLY A 472 -11.54 30.74 13.55
N ASN A 473 -10.68 29.72 13.48
CA ASN A 473 -9.24 29.86 13.44
C ASN A 473 -8.77 29.99 11.97
N GLY A 474 -8.18 31.14 11.62
CA GLY A 474 -7.72 31.43 10.24
C GLY A 474 -6.66 30.46 9.69
N SER A 475 -6.18 29.52 10.50
CA SER A 475 -5.35 28.38 10.07
C SER A 475 -6.02 27.46 9.05
N LEU A 476 -7.35 27.44 8.93
CA LEU A 476 -8.07 26.68 7.90
C LEU A 476 -8.30 27.49 6.62
N ASP A 477 -8.02 28.79 6.62
CA ASP A 477 -8.10 29.62 5.43
C ASP A 477 -6.89 29.34 4.55
N MET A 478 -7.06 28.43 3.60
CA MET A 478 -6.06 28.10 2.58
C MET A 478 -5.64 29.33 1.73
N ASN A 479 -6.35 30.45 1.83
CA ASN A 479 -6.01 31.72 1.18
C ASN A 479 -4.67 32.32 1.66
N SER A 480 -4.19 32.01 2.88
CA SER A 480 -2.84 32.40 3.33
C SER A 480 -1.74 31.45 2.83
N HIS A 481 -2.11 30.26 2.38
CA HIS A 481 -1.28 29.39 1.58
C HIS A 481 -1.64 29.62 0.11
N ASN A 482 -1.21 30.76 -0.42
CA ASN A 482 -0.79 30.82 -1.82
C ASN A 482 0.36 29.81 -1.99
N LEU A 483 0.01 28.51 -2.07
CA LEU A 483 0.66 27.61 -2.98
C LEU A 483 0.59 28.36 -4.30
N ASN A 484 1.74 28.90 -4.71
CA ASN A 484 1.90 29.63 -5.95
C ASN A 484 1.60 28.64 -7.09
N LEU A 485 0.30 28.41 -7.34
CA LEU A 485 -0.26 27.56 -8.38
C LEU A 485 -0.23 28.26 -9.74
N ASN A 486 0.25 29.51 -9.77
CA ASN A 486 0.73 30.21 -10.94
C ASN A 486 2.19 30.61 -10.68
N GLY A 487 3.14 29.95 -11.34
CA GLY A 487 4.43 30.58 -11.54
C GLY A 487 4.20 31.82 -12.39
N ASP A 488 4.37 32.98 -11.76
CA ASP A 488 4.47 34.34 -12.28
C ASP A 488 3.91 34.58 -13.68
N SER A 489 2.78 35.29 -13.69
CA SER A 489 2.44 36.23 -14.75
C SER A 489 3.69 37.00 -15.17
N GLU A 490 4.00 36.97 -16.46
CA GLU A 490 4.86 37.96 -17.08
C GLU A 490 4.45 39.34 -16.56
N GLN A 491 5.40 40.02 -15.92
CA GLN A 491 5.36 41.47 -15.79
C GLN A 491 5.25 42.02 -17.21
N SER A 492 4.04 42.40 -17.60
CA SER A 492 3.84 43.32 -18.72
C SER A 492 4.47 44.65 -18.30
N HIS A 493 5.70 44.86 -18.77
CA HIS A 493 6.29 46.18 -18.81
C HIS A 493 5.46 47.03 -19.76
N ASP A 494 4.74 48.00 -19.20
CA ASP A 494 4.25 49.16 -19.94
C ASP A 494 5.46 49.88 -20.59
N PHE A 495 5.64 49.65 -21.88
CA PHE A 495 6.46 50.51 -22.73
C PHE A 495 5.55 51.57 -23.36
N ALA A 496 5.54 52.76 -22.76
CA ALA A 496 5.10 53.96 -23.47
C ALA A 496 6.14 54.33 -24.55
N PRO A 497 5.74 54.62 -25.80
CA PRO A 497 6.66 55.09 -26.81
C PRO A 497 6.87 56.60 -26.67
N GLN A 498 8.11 57.03 -26.40
CA GLN A 498 8.56 58.39 -26.71
C GLN A 498 9.22 58.38 -28.09
N VAL A 499 8.58 59.00 -29.09
CA VAL A 499 9.26 59.85 -30.08
C VAL A 499 8.22 60.84 -30.65
N GLY A 500 8.48 62.14 -30.52
CA GLY A 500 7.73 63.21 -31.19
C GLY A 500 7.23 64.29 -30.25
#